data_AF-A0A3D5HCM5-F1
#
_entry.id   AF-A0A3D5HCM5-F1
#
_cell.length_a   1.000
_cell.length_b   1.000
_cell.length_c   1.000
_cell.angle_alpha   90.00
_cell.angle_beta   90.00
_cell.angle_gamma   90.00
#
_symmetry.space_group_name_H-M   'P 1'
#
loop_
_entity.id
_entity.type
_entity.pdbx_description
1 polymer ?
#
loop_
_entity_poly.entity_id
_entity_poly.type
_entity_poly.pdbx_seq_one_letter_code
_entity_poly.pdbx_strand_id
1 'polypeptide(L)' 'KQIAHQLGVSFHTVDSHLRNIYTKLQVHSRSGAVAKALKERLL' A
#
# COMPACT_ATOMS: atom_id res chain seq x y z
N LYS A 1 -0.13 -3.13 11.93
CA LYS A 1 0.97 -3.79 12.67
C LYS A 1 1.12 -5.30 12.33
N GLN A 2 0.05 -5.99 11.95
CA GLN A 2 0.13 -7.43 11.64
C GLN A 2 1.05 -7.76 10.45
N ILE A 3 0.97 -7.00 9.36
CA ILE A 3 1.80 -7.21 8.15
C ILE A 3 3.30 -7.17 8.46
N ALA A 4 3.73 -6.19 9.26
CA ALA A 4 5.15 -6.05 9.62
C ALA A 4 5.64 -7.26 10.42
N HIS A 5 4.83 -7.73 11.38
CA HIS A 5 5.11 -8.94 12.15
C HIS A 5 5.15 -10.20 11.26
N GLN A 6 4.17 -10.37 10.37
CA GLN A 6 4.09 -11.52 9.46
C GLN A 6 5.26 -11.59 8.49
N LEU A 7 5.76 -10.43 8.04
CA LEU A 7 6.87 -10.35 7.08
C LEU A 7 8.24 -10.18 7.77
N GLY A 8 8.30 -10.10 9.11
CA GLY A 8 9.55 -9.88 9.84
C GLY A 8 10.22 -8.52 9.58
N VAL A 9 9.45 -7.51 9.18
CA VAL A 9 9.94 -6.15 8.86
C VAL A 9 9.46 -5.11 9.87
N SER A 10 10.11 -3.94 9.87
CA SER A 10 9.68 -2.83 10.72
C SER A 10 8.38 -2.17 10.23
N PHE A 11 7.64 -1.51 11.12
CA PHE A 11 6.48 -0.70 10.72
C PHE A 11 6.83 0.41 9.72
N HIS A 12 8.00 1.03 9.87
CA HIS A 12 8.50 2.07 8.97
C HIS A 12 8.77 1.53 7.56
N THR A 13 9.19 0.27 7.45
CA THR A 13 9.38 -0.42 6.17
C THR A 13 8.03 -0.59 5.45
N VAL A 14 7.00 -1.09 6.17
CA VAL A 14 5.64 -1.23 5.60
C VAL A 14 5.07 0.12 5.17
N ASP A 15 5.26 1.15 5.99
CA ASP A 15 4.82 2.52 5.70
C ASP A 15 5.50 3.10 4.45
N SER A 16 6.81 2.88 4.30
CA SER A 16 7.56 3.26 3.09
C SER A 16 7.03 2.54 1.84
N HIS A 17 6.73 1.24 1.94
CA HIS A 17 6.10 0.50 0.84
C HIS A 17 4.71 1.05 0.49
N LEU A 18 3.90 1.40 1.50
CA LEU A 18 2.58 2.02 1.28
C LEU A 18 2.70 3.35 0.53
N ARG A 19 3.63 4.23 0.94
CA ARG A 19 3.86 5.51 0.25
C ARG A 19 4.27 5.29 -1.20
N ASN A 20 5.16 4.35 -1.47
CA ASN A 20 5.59 4.03 -2.82
C ASN A 20 4.43 3.51 -3.68
N ILE A 21 3.54 2.67 -3.12
CA ILE A 21 2.34 2.20 -3.82
C ILE A 21 1.42 3.38 -4.12
N TYR A 22 1.18 4.26 -3.15
CA TYR A 22 0.35 5.46 -3.35
C TYR A 22 0.91 6.37 -4.43
N THR A 23 2.22 6.59 -4.47
CA THR A 23 2.89 7.37 -5.53
C THR A 23 2.75 6.69 -6.90
N LYS A 24 2.99 5.37 -6.99
CA LYS A 24 2.86 4.62 -8.24
C LYS A 24 1.43 4.64 -8.77
N LEU A 25 0.46 4.51 -7.87
CA LEU A 25 -0.96 4.59 -8.20
C LEU A 25 -1.46 6.03 -8.29
N GLN A 26 -0.67 7.06 -8.00
CA GLN A 26 -1.09 8.47 -8.02
C GLN A 26 -2.35 8.71 -7.16
N VAL A 27 -2.33 8.23 -5.91
CA VAL A 27 -3.43 8.37 -4.93
C VAL A 27 -2.91 8.86 -3.58
N HIS A 28 -3.81 9.37 -2.73
CA HIS A 28 -3.44 9.93 -1.41
C HIS A 28 -4.06 9.17 -0.23
N SER A 29 -4.80 8.08 -0.49
CA SER A 29 -5.49 7.33 0.56
C SER A 29 -5.57 5.84 0.26
N ARG A 30 -5.75 5.04 1.31
CA ARG A 30 -5.93 3.59 1.19
C ARG A 30 -7.13 3.24 0.34
N SER A 31 -8.27 3.90 0.58
CA SER A 31 -9.49 3.66 -0.17
C SER A 31 -9.32 4.03 -1.65
N GLY A 32 -8.60 5.12 -1.94
CA GLY A 32 -8.24 5.50 -3.32
C GLY A 32 -7.36 4.46 -4.01
N ALA A 33 -6.36 3.91 -3.29
CA ALA A 33 -5.52 2.84 -3.80
C ALA A 33 -6.34 1.58 -4.15
N VAL A 34 -7.26 1.17 -3.27
CA VAL A 34 -8.13 0.00 -3.51
C VAL A 34 -9.06 0.26 -4.71
N ALA A 35 -9.73 1.41 -4.75
CA ALA A 35 -10.64 1.75 -5.84
C ALA A 35 -9.93 1.78 -7.20
N LYS A 36 -8.73 2.36 -7.25
CA LYS A 36 -7.93 2.41 -8.48
C LYS A 36 -7.43 1.02 -8.88
N ALA A 37 -6.94 0.23 -7.93
CA ALA A 37 -6.49 -1.14 -8.21
C ALA A 37 -7.62 -2.03 -8.76
N LEU A 38 -8.85 -1.88 -8.25
CA LEU A 38 -10.03 -2.56 -8.80
C LEU A 38 -10.38 -2.07 -10.22
N LYS A 39 -10.40 -0.74 -10.43
CA LYS A 39 -10.70 -0.13 -11.73
C LYS A 39 -9.70 -0.54 -12.81
N GLU A 40 -8.41 -0.61 -12.46
CA GLU A 40 -7.31 -0.92 -13.37
C GLU A 40 -6.98 -2.42 -13.44
N ARG A 41 -7.70 -3.27 -12.70
CA ARG A 41 -7.50 -4.74 -12.66
C ARG A 41 -6.08 -5.15 -12.20
N LEU A 42 -5.61 -4.53 -11.12
CA LEU A 42 -4.28 -4.74 -10.52
C LEU A 42 -4.30 -5.66 -9.28
N LEU A 43 -5.41 -6.34 -9.01
CA LEU A 43 -5.62 -7.23 -7.86
C LEU A 43 -5.86 -8.67 -8.31
#